data_AF-A0A645FRX1-F1
#
_entry.id   AF-A0A645FRX1-F1
#
_cell.length_a   1.000
_cell.length_b   1.000
_cell.length_c   1.000
_cell.angle_alpha   90.00
_cell.angle_beta   90.00
_cell.angle_gamma   90.00
#
_symmetry.space_group_name_H-M   'P 1'
#
loop_
_entity.id
_entity.type
_entity.pdbx_description
1 polymer ?
#
loop_
_entity_poly.entity_id
_entity_poly.type
_entity_poly.pdbx_seq_one_letter_code
_entity_poly.pdbx_strand_id
1 'polypeptide(L)' 'MVNEDIYTLSQWIEGRECDFYNEEDLKIAAQCLAKLHIASKGYEPPENSKLKSDLGRWPHLMEKRIKSFDKMKEMV' A
#
# COMPACT_ATOMS: atom_id res chain seq x y z
N MET A 1 3.42 -10.31 28.06
CA MET A 1 4.05 -9.13 27.44
C MET A 1 3.06 -7.99 27.59
N VAL A 2 3.40 -6.94 28.31
CA VAL A 2 2.55 -5.77 28.48
C VAL A 2 2.97 -4.83 27.36
N ASN A 3 2.12 -4.75 26.32
CA ASN A 3 2.25 -4.05 25.03
C ASN A 3 2.97 -4.83 23.91
N GLU A 4 2.21 -5.25 22.88
CA GLU A 4 2.67 -5.89 21.64
C GLU A 4 3.10 -4.86 20.56
N ASP A 5 3.54 -3.67 20.98
CA ASP A 5 3.83 -2.57 20.08
C ASP A 5 5.25 -2.69 19.49
N ILE A 6 5.38 -2.37 18.20
CA ILE A 6 6.67 -2.29 17.50
C ILE A 6 6.96 -0.81 17.22
N TYR A 7 8.10 -0.32 17.71
CA TYR A 7 8.55 1.06 17.49
C TYR A 7 9.73 1.07 16.52
N THR A 8 9.74 2.02 15.58
CA THR A 8 10.85 2.26 14.65
C THR A 8 11.17 3.75 14.61
N LEU A 9 12.44 4.09 14.33
CA LEU A 9 12.89 5.47 14.15
C LEU A 9 13.60 5.57 12.80
N SER A 10 13.21 6.56 12.00
CA SER A 10 13.87 6.89 10.75
C SER A 10 14.45 8.30 10.81
N GLN A 11 15.35 8.62 9.88
CA GLN A 11 15.80 9.98 9.69
C GLN A 11 14.63 10.87 9.25
N TRP A 12 14.69 12.14 9.64
CA TRP A 12 13.77 13.16 9.13
C TRP A 12 14.07 13.44 7.67
N ILE A 13 13.03 13.52 6.84
CA ILE A 13 13.15 13.86 5.42
C ILE A 13 12.48 15.21 5.24
N GLU A 14 13.27 16.24 4.94
CA GLU A 14 12.76 17.58 4.65
C GLU A 14 12.00 17.59 3.31
N GLY A 15 10.84 18.23 3.29
CA GLY A 15 10.02 18.34 2.09
C GLY A 15 8.60 18.81 2.37
N ARG A 16 7.75 18.70 1.34
CA ARG A 16 6.30 18.92 1.43
C ARG A 16 5.56 17.69 0.92
N GLU A 17 4.29 17.56 1.33
CA GLU A 17 3.41 16.54 0.77
C GLU A 17 3.16 16.76 -0.73
N CYS A 18 2.88 15.65 -1.41
CA CYS A 18 2.52 15.62 -2.83
C CYS A 18 1.10 16.16 -3.01
N ASP A 19 0.91 17.15 -3.88
CA ASP A 19 -0.40 17.61 -4.31
C ASP A 19 -0.83 16.87 -5.58
N PHE A 20 -1.78 15.94 -5.47
CA PHE A 20 -2.26 15.17 -6.63
C PHE A 20 -3.11 15.97 -7.62
N TYR A 21 -3.49 17.22 -7.30
CA TYR A 21 -4.10 18.14 -8.26
C TYR A 21 -3.04 18.91 -9.06
N ASN A 22 -1.78 18.90 -8.62
CA ASN A 22 -0.66 19.45 -9.37
C ASN A 22 -0.09 18.40 -10.33
N GLU A 23 0.00 18.75 -11.62
CA GLU A 23 0.45 17.83 -12.66
C GLU A 23 1.91 17.40 -12.49
N GLU A 24 2.79 18.30 -12.05
CA GLU A 24 4.21 18.01 -11.88
C GLU A 24 4.45 17.07 -10.70
N ASP A 25 3.77 17.33 -9.58
CA ASP A 25 3.77 16.45 -8.42
C ASP A 25 3.29 15.04 -8.79
N LEU A 26 2.22 14.94 -9.58
CA LEU A 26 1.71 13.65 -10.05
C LEU A 26 2.74 12.89 -10.89
N LYS A 27 3.47 13.59 -11.79
CA LYS A 27 4.54 12.99 -12.58
C LYS A 27 5.68 12.48 -11.70
N ILE A 28 6.13 13.29 -10.73
CA ILE A 28 7.20 12.92 -9.80
C ILE A 28 6.78 11.72 -8.95
N ALA A 29 5.55 11.72 -8.43
CA ALA A 29 5.01 10.61 -7.64
C ALA A 29 4.95 9.31 -8.45
N ALA A 30 4.46 9.36 -9.70
CA ALA A 30 4.42 8.20 -10.59
C ALA A 30 5.83 7.65 -10.89
N GLN A 31 6.80 8.53 -11.18
CA GLN A 31 8.19 8.12 -11.39
C GLN A 31 8.82 7.53 -10.12
N CYS A 32 8.55 8.09 -8.95
CA CYS A 32 9.02 7.58 -7.68
C CYS A 32 8.49 6.16 -7.41
N LEU A 33 7.19 5.94 -7.64
CA LEU A 33 6.58 4.62 -7.52
C LEU A 33 7.20 3.61 -8.49
N ALA A 34 7.44 4.00 -9.74
CA ALA A 34 8.12 3.14 -10.72
C ALA A 34 9.54 2.76 -10.27
N LYS A 35 10.32 3.73 -9.74
CA LYS A 35 11.66 3.49 -9.20
C LYS A 35 11.61 2.51 -8.03
N LEU A 36 10.64 2.64 -7.12
CA LEU A 36 10.45 1.73 -5.99
C LEU A 36 10.20 0.28 -6.48
N HIS A 37 9.29 0.11 -7.45
CA HIS A 37 9.01 -1.22 -8.01
C HIS A 37 10.25 -1.87 -8.63
N ILE A 38 11.02 -1.12 -9.42
CA ILE A 38 12.25 -1.62 -10.03
C ILE A 38 13.27 -2.00 -8.95
N ALA A 39 13.49 -1.12 -7.96
CA ALA A 39 14.46 -1.33 -6.89
C ALA A 39 14.09 -2.50 -5.96
N SER A 40 12.80 -2.80 -5.79
CA SER A 40 12.33 -3.91 -4.95
C SER A 40 12.52 -5.30 -5.57
N LYS A 41 12.85 -5.39 -6.87
CA LYS A 41 12.94 -6.66 -7.57
C LYS A 41 14.08 -7.52 -7.00
N GLY A 42 13.74 -8.73 -6.56
CA GLY A 42 14.69 -9.67 -5.96
C GLY A 42 14.95 -9.42 -4.47
N TYR A 43 14.18 -8.54 -3.83
CA TYR A 43 14.18 -8.43 -2.38
C TYR A 43 13.68 -9.73 -1.75
N GLU A 44 14.53 -10.36 -0.94
CA GLU A 44 14.20 -11.50 -0.10
C GLU A 44 14.09 -11.02 1.36
N PRO A 45 12.93 -11.19 2.02
CA PRO A 45 12.77 -10.72 3.38
C PRO A 45 13.59 -11.58 4.38
N PRO A 46 14.03 -11.02 5.52
CA PRO A 46 14.74 -11.78 6.56
C PRO A 46 13.94 -12.99 7.06
N GLU A 47 14.65 -13.99 7.57
CA GLU A 47 14.04 -15.17 8.20
C GLU A 47 13.02 -14.75 9.29
N ASN A 48 11.91 -15.50 9.37
CA ASN A 48 10.75 -15.22 10.24
C ASN A 48 9.91 -14.00 9.87
N SER A 49 10.17 -13.34 8.74
CA SER A 49 9.25 -12.33 8.19
C SER A 49 7.95 -12.97 7.73
N LYS A 50 6.81 -12.39 8.09
CA LYS A 50 5.52 -12.81 7.54
C LYS A 50 5.37 -12.29 6.12
N LEU A 51 5.61 -13.14 5.13
CA LEU A 51 5.38 -12.79 3.73
C LEU A 51 3.88 -12.52 3.50
N LYS A 52 3.55 -11.30 3.11
CA LYS A 52 2.22 -10.93 2.62
C LYS A 52 2.33 -10.66 1.13
N SER A 53 1.59 -11.41 0.33
CA SER A 53 1.43 -11.17 -1.10
C SER A 53 -0.06 -11.14 -1.44
N ASP A 54 -0.44 -10.15 -2.25
CA ASP A 54 -1.81 -10.00 -2.77
C ASP A 54 -1.92 -10.40 -4.25
N LEU A 55 -0.86 -10.99 -4.83
CA LEU A 55 -0.90 -11.54 -6.19
C LEU A 55 -2.00 -12.59 -6.33
N GLY A 56 -2.81 -12.47 -7.39
CA GLY A 56 -3.94 -13.36 -7.67
C GLY A 56 -5.19 -13.13 -6.81
N ARG A 57 -5.17 -12.22 -5.82
CA ARG A 57 -6.30 -12.01 -4.91
C ARG A 57 -7.37 -11.04 -5.43
N TRP A 58 -7.05 -10.27 -6.46
CA TRP A 58 -7.93 -9.23 -6.99
C TRP A 58 -9.34 -9.69 -7.35
N PRO A 59 -9.54 -10.79 -8.09
CA PRO A 59 -10.88 -11.26 -8.44
C PRO A 59 -11.76 -11.49 -7.20
N HIS A 60 -11.21 -12.19 -6.21
CA HIS A 60 -11.91 -12.46 -4.95
C HIS A 60 -12.21 -11.18 -4.16
N LEU A 61 -11.25 -10.25 -4.08
CA LEU A 61 -11.45 -8.97 -3.39
C LEU A 61 -12.54 -8.12 -4.06
N MET A 62 -12.60 -8.11 -5.39
CA MET A 62 -13.64 -7.37 -6.12
C MET A 62 -15.01 -8.01 -5.93
N GLU A 63 -15.12 -9.35 -5.97
CA GLU A 63 -16.37 -10.06 -5.68
C GLU A 63 -16.90 -9.71 -4.27
N LYS A 64 -16.02 -9.68 -3.27
CA LYS A 64 -16.39 -9.30 -1.91
C LYS A 64 -16.90 -7.86 -1.82
N ARG A 65 -16.30 -6.92 -2.57
CA ARG A 65 -16.75 -5.52 -2.62
C ARG A 65 -18.14 -5.40 -3.24
N ILE A 66 -18.39 -6.10 -4.35
CA ILE A 66 -19.71 -6.13 -5.01
C ILE A 66 -20.78 -6.64 -4.04
N LYS A 67 -20.55 -7.78 -3.38
CA LYS A 67 -21.48 -8.31 -2.36
C LYS A 67 -21.76 -7.33 -1.23
N SER A 68 -20.78 -6.49 -0.88
CA SER A 68 -20.96 -5.45 0.13
C SER A 68 -21.87 -4.32 -0.36
N PHE A 69 -21.80 -3.95 -1.65
CA PHE A 69 -22.73 -3.01 -2.26
C PHE A 69 -24.15 -3.57 -2.35
N ASP A 70 -24.31 -4.85 -2.68
CA ASP A 70 -25.63 -5.49 -2.70
C ASP A 70 -26.31 -5.40 -1.33
N LYS A 71 -25.59 -5.72 -0.25
CA LYS A 71 -26.09 -5.59 1.12
C LYS A 71 -26.47 -4.17 1.48
N MET A 72 -25.67 -3.17 1.07
CA MET A 72 -25.99 -1.77 1.34
C MET A 72 -27.27 -1.33 0.62
N LYS A 73 -27.52 -1.84 -0.58
CA LYS A 73 -28.75 -1.57 -1.33
C LYS A 73 -30.00 -2.13 -0.66
N GLU A 74 -29.89 -3.29 -0.01
CA GLU A 74 -31.01 -3.92 0.73
C GLU A 74 -31.37 -3.21 2.05
N MET A 75 -30.54 -2.27 2.51
CA MET A 75 -30.75 -1.50 3.74
C MET A 75 -31.54 -0.20 3.55
N VAL A 76 -31.83 0.19 2.30
CA VAL A 76 -32.63 1.38 1.91
C VAL A 76 -33.99 0.93 1.43
#